data_AF-A0A1G8H3B3-F1
#
_entry.id   AF-A0A1G8H3B3-F1
#
_cell.length_a   1.000
_cell.length_b   1.000
_cell.length_c   1.000
_cell.angle_alpha   90.00
_cell.angle_beta   90.00
_cell.angle_gamma   90.00
#
_symmetry.space_group_name_H-M   'P 1'
#
loop_
_entity.id
_entity.type
_entity.pdbx_description
1 polymer ?
#
loop_
_entity_poly.entity_id
_entity_poly.type
_entity_poly.pdbx_seq_one_letter_code
_entity_poly.pdbx_strand_id
1 'polypeptide(L)'
;MRDPELVSCAQRAAAELQRGWAHWRAARGGSGESSAESVASYVAHSIDHPWGRPRVVLGLDAEDARELAALLARQDVGEHIW
;
A
#
# COMPACT_ATOMS: atom_id res chain seq x y z
N MET A 1 -23.73 9.29 -7.87
CA MET A 1 -23.39 9.92 -6.58
C MET A 1 -22.24 9.12 -5.99
N ARG A 2 -21.15 9.78 -5.58
CA ARG A 2 -20.01 9.15 -4.88
C ARG A 2 -20.56 8.56 -3.59
N ASP A 3 -20.30 7.30 -3.30
CA ASP A 3 -20.66 6.74 -2.00
C ASP A 3 -19.64 7.28 -0.95
N PRO A 4 -20.04 8.18 -0.04
CA PRO A 4 -19.13 8.78 0.93
C PRO A 4 -18.50 7.73 1.86
N GLU A 5 -19.18 6.62 2.10
CA GLU A 5 -18.66 5.52 2.93
C GLU A 5 -17.51 4.80 2.23
N LEU A 6 -17.63 4.56 0.91
CA LEU A 6 -16.55 3.95 0.13
C LEU A 6 -15.30 4.85 0.04
N VAL A 7 -15.50 6.18 -0.01
CA VAL A 7 -14.40 7.15 0.03
C VAL A 7 -13.69 7.11 1.39
N SER A 8 -14.46 7.17 2.47
CA SER A 8 -13.94 7.09 3.85
C SER A 8 -13.19 5.78 4.10
N CYS A 9 -13.74 4.66 3.62
CA CYS A 9 -13.11 3.34 3.69
C CYS A 9 -11.72 3.35 3.02
N ALA A 10 -11.63 3.86 1.79
CA ALA A 10 -10.37 3.87 1.06
C ALA A 10 -9.34 4.85 1.66
N GLN A 11 -9.76 5.97 2.24
CA GLN A 11 -8.87 6.87 2.99
C GLN A 11 -8.30 6.19 4.24
N ARG A 12 -9.15 5.49 5.01
CA ARG A 12 -8.71 4.73 6.18
C ARG A 12 -7.73 3.62 5.79
N ALA A 13 -8.04 2.88 4.73
CA ALA A 13 -7.17 1.84 4.20
C ALA A 13 -5.79 2.40 3.79
N ALA A 14 -5.76 3.58 3.14
CA ALA A 14 -4.50 4.24 2.80
C ALA A 14 -3.68 4.60 4.04
N ALA A 15 -4.32 5.17 5.07
CA ALA A 15 -3.66 5.55 6.31
C ALA A 15 -3.15 4.33 7.10
N GLU A 16 -3.90 3.23 7.12
CA GLU A 16 -3.50 1.97 7.75
C GLU A 16 -2.29 1.36 7.02
N LEU A 17 -2.33 1.31 5.69
CA LEU A 17 -1.22 0.82 4.86
C LEU A 17 0.05 1.65 5.09
N GLN A 18 -0.05 2.98 5.12
CA GLN A 18 1.08 3.86 5.39
C GLN A 18 1.73 3.57 6.75
N ARG A 19 0.92 3.40 7.80
CA ARG A 19 1.41 3.08 9.15
C ARG A 19 2.08 1.70 9.19
N GLY A 20 1.47 0.69 8.59
CA GLY A 20 2.02 -0.66 8.52
C GLY A 20 3.36 -0.69 7.78
N TRP A 21 3.45 0.00 6.64
CA TRP A 21 4.68 0.13 5.86
C TRP A 21 5.80 0.82 6.62
N ALA A 22 5.51 1.95 7.27
CA ALA A 22 6.48 2.67 8.10
C ALA A 22 7.00 1.81 9.26
N HIS A 23 6.12 1.07 9.94
CA HIS A 23 6.50 0.18 11.02
C HIS A 23 7.38 -0.98 10.53
N TRP A 24 7.02 -1.60 9.41
CA TRP A 24 7.77 -2.71 8.83
C TRP A 24 9.21 -2.30 8.44
N ARG A 25 9.40 -1.10 7.87
CA ARG A 25 10.73 -0.59 7.56
C ARG A 25 11.55 -0.24 8.80
N ALA A 26 10.92 0.37 9.80
CA ALA A 26 11.58 0.66 11.07
C ALA A 26 12.12 -0.62 11.75
N ALA A 27 11.36 -1.71 11.72
CA ALA A 27 11.76 -3.00 12.27
C ALA A 27 12.99 -3.63 11.57
N ARG A 28 13.26 -3.26 10.31
CA ARG A 28 14.39 -3.78 9.52
C ARG A 28 15.65 -2.93 9.60
N GLY A 29 15.65 -1.87 10.41
CA GLY A 29 16.80 -0.99 10.58
C GLY A 29 17.01 0.00 9.42
N GLY A 30 15.97 0.24 8.61
CA GLY A 30 15.98 1.22 7.53
C GLY A 30 15.97 2.66 8.05
N SER A 31 17.07 3.10 8.68
CA SER A 31 17.38 4.52 8.89
C SER A 31 18.12 5.02 7.65
N GLY A 32 17.38 5.23 6.57
CA GLY A 32 17.89 5.84 5.35
C GLY A 32 17.06 7.06 5.01
N GLU A 33 17.70 8.22 4.94
CA GLU A 33 17.13 9.54 4.56
C GLU A 33 16.38 9.55 3.20
N SER A 34 16.43 8.46 2.42
CA SER A 34 15.63 8.27 1.20
C SER A 34 14.20 7.75 1.45
N SER A 35 13.85 7.45 2.70
CA SER A 35 12.57 6.87 3.14
C SER A 35 11.37 7.83 3.13
N ALA A 36 11.57 9.11 2.84
CA ALA A 36 10.60 10.16 3.13
C ALA A 36 9.34 10.16 2.24
N GLU A 37 9.31 9.44 1.10
CA GLU A 37 8.17 9.52 0.17
C GLU A 37 7.62 8.15 -0.27
N SER A 38 7.55 7.16 0.62
CA SER A 38 6.60 6.06 0.40
C SER A 38 5.18 6.55 0.72
N VAL A 39 4.46 7.06 -0.28
CA VAL A 39 3.13 7.65 -0.09
C VAL A 39 2.04 6.63 -0.42
N ALA A 40 1.28 6.19 0.58
CA ALA A 40 -0.01 5.55 0.34
C ALA A 40 -1.05 6.67 0.14
N SER A 41 -1.40 6.94 -1.11
CA SER A 41 -2.39 7.96 -1.47
C SER A 41 -3.73 7.35 -1.82
N TYR A 42 -4.79 8.06 -1.48
CA TYR A 42 -6.14 7.70 -1.85
C TYR A 42 -6.49 8.31 -3.22
N VAL A 43 -7.05 7.51 -4.12
CA VAL A 43 -7.56 8.01 -5.40
C VAL A 43 -8.99 7.54 -5.61
N ALA A 44 -9.89 8.51 -5.76
CA ALA A 44 -11.31 8.24 -5.97
C ALA A 44 -11.66 7.76 -7.38
N HIS A 45 -10.79 8.07 -8.35
CA HIS A 45 -10.93 7.65 -9.75
C HIS A 45 -9.53 7.50 -10.34
N SER A 46 -9.30 6.43 -11.09
CA SER A 46 -8.09 6.26 -11.90
C SER A 46 -8.51 6.33 -13.36
N ILE A 47 -7.79 7.10 -14.17
CA ILE A 47 -8.02 7.18 -15.62
C ILE A 47 -7.63 5.86 -16.28
N ASP A 48 -6.51 5.27 -15.83
CA ASP A 48 -5.99 4.00 -16.35
C ASP A 48 -6.78 2.77 -15.89
N HIS A 49 -7.53 2.88 -14.79
CA HIS A 49 -8.37 1.80 -14.26
C HIS A 49 -9.80 2.31 -14.00
N PRO A 50 -10.67 2.28 -15.03
CA PRO A 50 -11.98 2.92 -15.02
C PRO A 50 -13.05 2.20 -14.18
N TRP A 51 -12.68 1.25 -13.32
CA TRP A 51 -13.62 0.43 -12.53
C TRP A 51 -14.47 1.19 -11.50
N GLY A 52 -14.45 2.54 -11.49
CA GLY A 52 -15.41 3.37 -10.77
C GLY A 52 -15.39 3.25 -9.23
N ARG A 53 -14.40 2.53 -8.67
CA ARG A 53 -14.28 2.29 -7.23
C ARG A 53 -13.11 3.07 -6.61
N PRO A 54 -13.29 3.62 -5.40
CA PRO A 54 -12.22 4.26 -4.64
C PRO A 54 -11.09 3.26 -4.33
N ARG A 55 -9.82 3.68 -4.43
CA ARG A 55 -8.66 2.80 -4.26
C ARG A 55 -7.49 3.48 -3.55
N VAL A 56 -6.54 2.67 -3.09
CA VAL A 56 -5.27 3.11 -2.52
C VAL A 56 -4.17 2.89 -3.56
N VAL A 57 -3.32 3.90 -3.75
CA VAL A 57 -2.11 3.86 -4.57
C VAL A 57 -0.92 3.93 -3.64
N LEU A 58 0.05 3.05 -3.81
CA LEU A 58 1.28 3.04 -3.04
C LEU A 58 2.43 3.47 -3.95
N GLY A 59 3.02 4.63 -3.68
CA GLY A 59 4.27 5.06 -4.31
C GLY A 59 5.45 4.41 -3.59
N LEU A 60 6.18 3.54 -4.28
CA LEU A 60 7.40 2.89 -3.79
C LEU A 60 8.54 3.13 -4.78
N ASP A 61 9.77 3.21 -4.28
CA ASP A 61 10.94 3.06 -5.15
C ASP A 61 11.11 1.60 -5.59
N ALA A 62 12.07 1.36 -6.49
CA ALA A 62 12.29 0.04 -7.06
C ALA A 62 12.80 -1.00 -6.04
N GLU A 63 13.48 -0.57 -4.98
CA GLU A 63 13.98 -1.45 -3.92
C GLU A 63 12.83 -1.86 -3.00
N ASP A 64 12.10 -0.88 -2.47
CA ASP A 64 10.90 -1.06 -1.66
C ASP A 64 9.85 -1.93 -2.39
N ALA A 65 9.64 -1.72 -3.69
CA ALA A 65 8.71 -2.52 -4.49
C ALA A 65 9.13 -3.99 -4.62
N ARG A 66 10.44 -4.26 -4.74
CA ARG A 66 10.98 -5.63 -4.78
C ARG A 66 10.84 -6.32 -3.43
N GLU A 67 11.08 -5.60 -2.34
CA GLU A 67 10.91 -6.17 -1.01
C GLU A 67 9.44 -6.50 -0.70
N LEU A 68 8.51 -5.61 -1.09
CA LEU A 68 7.07 -5.88 -0.98
C LEU A 68 6.67 -7.11 -1.79
N ALA A 69 7.15 -7.24 -3.05
CA ALA A 69 6.86 -8.41 -3.87
C ALA A 69 7.39 -9.71 -3.24
N ALA A 70 8.60 -9.67 -2.67
CA ALA A 70 9.17 -10.81 -1.97
C ALA A 70 8.38 -11.17 -0.70
N LEU A 71 7.89 -10.17 0.05
CA LEU A 71 7.05 -10.39 1.23
C LEU A 71 5.73 -11.07 0.85
N LEU A 72 5.03 -10.57 -0.16
CA LEU A 72 3.76 -11.13 -0.62
C LEU A 72 3.92 -12.55 -1.15
N ALA A 73 4.98 -12.80 -1.94
CA ALA A 73 5.28 -14.15 -2.43
C ALA A 73 5.54 -15.16 -1.31
N ARG A 74 6.16 -14.73 -0.20
CA ARG A 74 6.39 -15.60 0.97
C ARG A 74 5.11 -15.93 1.73
N GLN A 75 4.12 -15.03 1.72
CA GLN A 75 2.82 -15.29 2.36
C GLN A 75 1.95 -16.22 1.51
N ASP A 76 1.96 -16.05 0.19
CA ASP A 76 1.25 -16.92 -0.75
C ASP A 76 1.72 -18.39 -0.65
N VAL A 77 3.02 -18.61 -0.48
CA VAL A 77 3.60 -19.95 -0.26
C VAL A 77 3.22 -20.54 1.11
N GLY A 78 2.88 -19.71 2.09
CA GLY A 78 2.42 -20.15 3.42
C GLY A 78 0.94 -20.50 3.49
N GLU A 79 0.12 -19.97 2.57
CA GLU A 79 -1.34 -20.12 2.57
C GLU A 79 -1.84 -21.28 1.69
N HIS A 80 -0.95 -21.89 0.90
CA HIS A 80 -1.20 -23.07 0.08
C HIS A 80 -0.86 -24.42 0.75
N ILE A 81 -0.78 -24.44 2.07
CA ILE A 81 -0.75 -25.70 2.83
C ILE A 81 -2.01 -25.74 3.70
N TRP A 82 -2.88 -26.70 3.38
CA TRP A 82 -4.15 -27.13 4.01
C TRP A 82 -5.45 -26.61 3.38
#